data_AF-A0A973G8T7-F1
#
_entry.id   AF-A0A973G8T7-F1
#
_cell.length_a   1.000
_cell.length_b   1.000
_cell.length_c   1.000
_cell.angle_alpha   90.00
_cell.angle_beta   90.00
_cell.angle_gamma   90.00
#
_symmetry.space_group_name_H-M   'P 1'
#
loop_
_entity.id
_entity.type
_entity.pdbx_description
1 polymer ?
#
loop_
_entity_poly.entity_id
_entity_poly.type
_entity_poly.pdbx_seq_one_letter_code
_entity_poly.pdbx_strand_id
1 'polypeptide(L)' 'MAAVVVLADHTDGRVHASAAELLTLAAGLGEAVAVLVALPAEHHDTAVAELGR' A
#
# COMPACT_ATOMS: atom_id res chain seq x y z
N MET A 1 9.67 -18.79 -3.57
CA MET A 1 9.60 -17.62 -2.68
C MET A 1 8.14 -17.35 -2.38
N ALA A 2 7.81 -16.97 -1.14
CA ALA A 2 6.45 -16.57 -0.79
C ALA A 2 6.30 -15.05 -1.03
N ALA A 3 5.27 -14.64 -1.77
CA ALA A 3 4.90 -13.24 -1.90
C ALA A 3 4.06 -12.83 -0.68
N VAL A 4 4.36 -11.66 -0.12
CA VAL A 4 3.61 -11.10 1.01
C VAL A 4 2.76 -9.95 0.48
N VAL A 5 1.45 -10.14 0.48
CA VAL A 5 0.49 -9.16 -0.05
C VAL A 5 -0.02 -8.28 1.09
N VAL A 6 0.13 -6.97 0.93
CA VAL A 6 -0.40 -5.95 1.83
C VAL A 6 -1.57 -5.24 1.15
N LEU A 7 -2.76 -5.36 1.73
CA LEU A 7 -3.93 -4.61 1.28
C LEU A 7 -3.91 -3.23 1.95
N ALA A 8 -3.82 -2.18 1.16
CA ALA A 8 -3.82 -0.80 1.62
C ALA A 8 -5.11 -0.10 1.17
N ASP A 9 -5.84 0.45 2.12
CA ASP A 9 -6.95 1.37 1.84
C ASP A 9 -6.46 2.82 1.93
N HIS A 10 -7.16 3.74 1.30
CA HIS A 10 -6.85 5.17 1.34
C HIS A 10 -8.10 6.02 1.53
N THR A 11 -7.92 7.15 2.22
CA THR A 11 -8.96 8.19 2.33
C THR A 11 -8.43 9.47 1.71
N ASP A 12 -9.13 10.00 0.70
CA ASP A 12 -8.72 11.21 -0.04
C ASP A 12 -7.27 11.16 -0.54
N GLY A 13 -6.85 10.01 -1.07
CA GLY A 13 -5.49 9.79 -1.58
C GLY A 13 -4.41 9.59 -0.52
N ARG A 14 -4.76 9.56 0.77
CA ARG A 14 -3.83 9.31 1.86
C ARG A 14 -3.90 7.86 2.32
N VAL A 15 -2.77 7.18 2.26
CA VAL A 15 -2.59 5.83 2.80
C VAL A 15 -2.35 5.93 4.29
N HIS A 16 -2.99 5.06 5.08
CA HIS A 16 -2.78 5.04 6.52
C HIS A 16 -1.34 4.61 6.85
N ALA A 17 -0.71 5.26 7.83
CA ALA A 17 0.68 4.98 8.20
C ALA A 17 0.96 3.50 8.50
N SER A 18 -0.02 2.81 9.11
CA SER A 18 0.07 1.37 9.37
C SER A 18 0.25 0.52 8.11
N ALA A 19 -0.27 0.93 6.95
CA ALA A 19 -0.08 0.19 5.71
C ALA A 19 1.36 0.32 5.19
N ALA A 20 1.99 1.48 5.33
CA ALA A 20 3.41 1.68 5.00
C ALA A 20 4.34 0.88 5.92
N GLU A 21 4.03 0.84 7.22
CA GLU A 21 4.74 0.00 8.19
C GLU A 21 4.61 -1.49 7.84
N LEU A 22 3.41 -1.95 7.52
CA LEU A 22 3.16 -3.33 7.10
C LEU A 22 3.90 -3.69 5.80
N LEU A 23 3.99 -2.77 4.85
CA LEU A 23 4.75 -2.97 3.62
C LEU A 23 6.25 -3.10 3.89
N THR A 24 6.78 -2.28 4.79
CA THR A 24 8.19 -2.35 5.23
C THR A 24 8.49 -3.69 5.91
N LEU A 25 7.60 -4.15 6.80
CA LEU A 25 7.72 -5.46 7.45
C LEU A 25 7.64 -6.61 6.44
N ALA A 26 6.73 -6.52 5.48
CA ALA A 26 6.57 -7.52 4.42
C ALA A 26 7.85 -7.69 3.58
N ALA A 27 8.59 -6.61 3.31
CA ALA A 27 9.84 -6.66 2.56
C ALA A 27 10.95 -7.45 3.29
N GLY A 28 10.89 -7.52 4.62
CA GLY A 28 11.80 -8.36 5.42
C GLY A 28 11.43 -9.84 5.44
N LEU A 29 10.22 -10.21 5.01
CA LEU A 29 9.70 -11.57 5.02
C LEU A 29 9.76 -12.24 3.63
N GLY A 30 9.78 -11.45 2.56
CA GLY A 30 9.79 -11.94 1.20
C GLY A 30 9.57 -10.82 0.18
N GLU A 31 9.11 -11.20 -1.01
CA GLU A 31 8.72 -10.22 -2.02
C GLU A 31 7.42 -9.53 -1.59
N ALA A 32 7.53 -8.26 -1.22
CA ALA A 32 6.40 -7.47 -0.75
C ALA A 32 5.63 -6.86 -1.94
N VAL A 33 4.32 -7.05 -1.93
CA VAL A 33 3.41 -6.50 -2.94
C VAL A 33 2.31 -5.72 -2.23
N ALA A 34 2.20 -4.43 -2.51
CA ALA A 34 1.08 -3.61 -2.07
C ALA A 34 -0.07 -3.68 -3.08
N VAL A 35 -1.29 -3.88 -2.59
CA VAL A 35 -2.52 -3.76 -3.39
C VAL A 35 -3.34 -2.64 -2.78
N LEU A 36 -3.49 -1.56 -3.52
CA LEU A 36 -4.39 -0.46 -3.19
C LEU A 36 -5.82 -0.88 -3.47
N VAL A 37 -6.65 -0.90 -2.43
CA VAL A 37 -8.09 -1.12 -2.53
C VAL A 37 -8.74 0.26 -2.52
N ALA A 38 -9.38 0.65 -3.62
CA ALA A 38 -9.94 1.98 -3.81
C ALA A 38 -11.31 1.96 -4.49
N LEU A 39 -12.23 2.81 -4.01
CA LEU A 39 -13.47 3.23 -4.68
C LEU A 39 -13.63 4.74 -4.41
N PRO A 40 -13.77 5.66 -5.40
CA PRO A 40 -13.56 5.59 -6.85
C PRO A 40 -12.13 6.01 -7.27
N ALA A 41 -11.83 6.04 -8.58
CA ALA A 41 -10.49 6.33 -9.16
C ALA A 41 -9.92 7.73 -8.84
N GLU A 42 -10.77 8.63 -8.38
CA GLU A 42 -10.36 9.92 -7.84
C GLU A 42 -9.43 9.69 -6.64
N HIS A 43 -8.23 10.25 -6.73
CA HIS A 43 -7.12 10.09 -5.77
C HIS A 43 -6.25 8.83 -5.90
N HIS A 44 -6.43 7.97 -6.91
CA HIS A 44 -5.57 6.80 -7.13
C HIS A 44 -4.08 7.17 -7.26
N ASP A 45 -3.76 8.12 -8.14
CA ASP A 45 -2.37 8.56 -8.38
C ASP A 45 -1.72 9.13 -7.12
N THR A 46 -2.50 9.81 -6.27
CA THR A 46 -2.03 10.33 -4.98
C THR A 46 -1.74 9.21 -3.99
N ALA A 47 -2.62 8.21 -3.89
CA ALA A 47 -2.42 7.06 -3.02
C ALA A 47 -1.22 6.20 -3.44
N VAL A 48 -1.01 6.01 -4.75
CA VAL A 48 0.17 5.34 -5.30
C VAL A 48 1.45 6.11 -4.95
N ALA A 49 1.43 7.44 -5.09
CA ALA A 49 2.59 8.28 -4.75
C ALA A 49 2.93 8.23 -3.25
N GLU A 50 1.94 8.13 -2.36
CA GLU A 50 2.16 8.01 -0.91
C GLU A 50 2.74 6.64 -0.50
N LEU A 51 2.39 5.55 -1.20
CA LEU A 51 2.97 4.22 -0.96
C LEU A 51 4.43 4.08 -1.42
N GLY A 52 4.86 4.89 -2.39
CA GLY A 52 6.21 4.90 -2.95
C GLY A 52 7.17 5.91 -2.31
N ARG A 53 6.76 6.61 -1.24
CA ARG A 53 7.56 7.58 -0.49
C ARG A 53 8.17 7.00 0.78
#